data_AF-A0A497FI85-F1
#
_entry.id   AF-A0A497FI85-F1
#
_cell.length_a   1.000
_cell.length_b   1.000
_cell.length_c   1.000
_cell.angle_alpha   90.00
_cell.angle_beta   90.00
_cell.angle_gamma   90.00
#
_symmetry.space_group_name_H-M   'P 1'
#
loop_
_entity.id
_entity.type
_entity.pdbx_description
1 polymer ?
#
loop_
_entity_poly.entity_id
_entity_poly.type
_entity_poly.pdbx_seq_one_letter_code
_entity_poly.pdbx_strand_id
1 'polypeptide(L)'
;MEKKNLLIVEYPDNSSLIYEVPKEVEAVEEITSEVVEYWNIKLRNKDGTYSWIRINSPSRGDEILIRTFSRTLEYKVTRDKIKKDEFTRSWVK
;
A
#
# COMPACT_ATOMS: atom_id res chain seq x y z
N MET A 1 10.61 20.03 -15.20
CA MET A 1 9.57 19.09 -14.75
C MET A 1 10.04 18.48 -13.45
N GLU A 2 9.28 18.62 -12.37
CA GLU A 2 9.57 17.90 -11.13
C GLU A 2 9.40 16.39 -11.35
N LYS A 3 10.36 15.62 -10.87
CA LYS A 3 10.33 14.16 -10.98
C LYS A 3 9.31 13.63 -9.97
N LYS A 4 8.17 13.16 -10.46
CA LYS A 4 7.15 12.51 -9.61
C LYS A 4 7.63 11.14 -9.18
N ASN A 5 7.47 10.82 -7.89
CA ASN A 5 7.70 9.48 -7.39
C ASN A 5 6.37 8.73 -7.43
N LEU A 6 6.37 7.53 -8.00
CA LEU A 6 5.14 6.77 -8.28
C LEU A 6 5.25 5.36 -7.72
N LEU A 7 4.14 4.88 -7.15
CA LEU A 7 3.96 3.52 -6.68
C LEU A 7 2.80 2.88 -7.45
N ILE A 8 2.99 1.65 -7.90
CA ILE A 8 1.98 0.87 -8.61
C ILE A 8 1.44 -0.16 -7.63
N VAL A 9 0.11 -0.25 -7.56
CA VAL A 9 -0.60 -1.30 -6.84
C VAL A 9 -1.38 -2.12 -7.86
N GLU A 10 -1.02 -3.38 -7.99
CA GLU A 10 -1.70 -4.35 -8.86
C GLU A 10 -2.64 -5.20 -8.01
N TYR A 11 -3.87 -5.35 -8.50
CA TYR A 11 -4.95 -6.06 -7.82
C TYR A 11 -5.18 -7.44 -8.47
N PRO A 12 -5.82 -8.37 -7.74
CA PRO A 12 -6.12 -9.72 -8.25
C PRO A 12 -6.93 -9.78 -9.54
N ASP A 13 -7.69 -8.73 -9.86
CA ASP A 13 -8.49 -8.61 -11.07
C ASP A 13 -7.69 -8.10 -12.29
N ASN A 14 -6.36 -8.03 -12.18
CA ASN A 14 -5.42 -7.44 -13.14
C ASN A 14 -5.60 -5.93 -13.34
N SER A 15 -6.40 -5.26 -12.51
CA SER A 15 -6.41 -3.80 -12.49
C SER A 15 -5.16 -3.27 -11.79
N SER A 16 -4.77 -2.05 -12.13
CA SER A 16 -3.63 -1.38 -11.50
C SER A 16 -3.98 0.06 -11.21
N LEU A 17 -3.60 0.54 -10.02
CA LEU A 17 -3.69 1.93 -9.64
C LEU A 17 -2.30 2.50 -9.37
N ILE A 18 -2.11 3.76 -9.75
CA ILE A 18 -0.85 4.49 -9.58
C ILE A 18 -1.06 5.55 -8.51
N TYR A 19 -0.18 5.56 -7.52
CA TYR A 19 -0.17 6.51 -6.42
C TYR A 19 1.06 7.39 -6.53
N GLU A 20 0.87 8.70 -6.45
CA GLU A 20 1.97 9.64 -6.28
C GLU A 20 2.41 9.61 -4.82
N VAL A 21 3.72 9.42 -4.61
CA VAL A 21 4.34 9.43 -3.28
C VAL A 21 5.27 10.63 -3.18
N PRO A 22 5.39 11.25 -2.00
CA PRO A 22 6.13 12.50 -1.85
C PRO A 22 7.64 12.33 -2.07
N LYS A 23 8.17 11.11 -1.88
CA LYS A 23 9.61 10.82 -1.90
C LYS A 23 9.89 9.46 -2.56
N GLU A 24 11.15 9.23 -2.89
CA GLU A 24 11.59 7.95 -3.42
C GLU A 24 11.53 6.87 -2.33
N VAL A 25 10.78 5.81 -2.61
CA VAL A 25 10.49 4.73 -1.66
C VAL A 25 11.55 3.63 -1.77
N GLU A 26 11.95 3.12 -0.61
CA GLU A 26 12.88 1.99 -0.47
C GLU A 26 12.13 0.69 -0.10
N ALA A 27 11.16 0.76 0.82
CA ALA A 27 10.47 -0.41 1.35
C ALA A 27 9.01 -0.13 1.75
N VAL A 28 8.20 -1.18 1.73
CA VAL A 28 6.91 -1.23 2.45
C VAL A 28 7.18 -1.79 3.85
N GLU A 29 6.84 -1.03 4.88
CA GLU A 29 7.12 -1.39 6.28
C GLU A 29 5.90 -2.01 6.97
N GLU A 30 4.72 -1.46 6.72
CA GLU A 30 3.48 -1.90 7.37
C GLU A 30 2.28 -1.61 6.50
N ILE A 31 1.27 -2.48 6.61
CA ILE A 31 -0.04 -2.29 6.01
C ILE A 31 -1.11 -2.54 7.07
N THR A 32 -2.01 -1.57 7.25
CA THR A 32 -3.14 -1.65 8.17
C THR A 32 -4.47 -1.45 7.43
N SER A 33 -5.54 -2.03 7.95
CA SER A 33 -6.90 -1.85 7.43
C SER A 33 -7.70 -1.00 8.43
N GLU A 34 -8.04 0.24 8.02
CA GLU A 34 -8.82 1.24 8.78
C GLU A 34 -10.35 1.08 8.55
N VAL A 35 -10.73 0.43 7.44
CA VAL A 35 -12.13 0.09 7.07
C VAL A 35 -12.08 -1.18 6.20
N VAL A 36 -13.23 -1.83 5.97
CA VAL A 36 -13.35 -2.96 5.00
C VAL A 36 -12.83 -2.58 3.60
N GLU A 37 -12.90 -1.29 3.25
CA GLU A 37 -12.69 -0.76 1.90
C GLU A 37 -11.29 -0.17 1.64
N TYR A 38 -10.55 0.23 2.67
CA TYR A 38 -9.28 0.96 2.52
C TYR A 38 -8.14 0.37 3.36
N TRP A 39 -6.94 0.37 2.78
CA TRP A 39 -5.69 0.02 3.47
C TRP A 39 -4.76 1.23 3.53
N ASN A 40 -4.10 1.41 4.67
CA ASN A 40 -3.03 2.37 4.85
C ASN A 40 -1.69 1.66 4.74
N ILE A 41 -0.78 2.22 3.95
CA ILE A 41 0.56 1.67 3.71
C ILE A 41 1.59 2.64 4.27
N LYS A 42 2.41 2.13 5.19
CA LYS A 42 3.61 2.81 5.68
C LYS A 42 4.79 2.48 4.75
N LEU A 43 5.38 3.51 4.17
CA LEU A 43 6.49 3.41 3.24
C LEU A 43 7.75 3.99 3.88
N ARG A 44 8.86 3.26 3.85
CA ARG A 44 10.19 3.79 4.20
C ARG A 44 10.81 4.42 2.96
N ASN A 45 11.16 5.69 3.06
CA ASN A 45 11.81 6.44 1.99
C ASN A 45 13.33 6.23 2.04
N LYS A 46 14.02 6.41 0.92
CA LYS A 46 15.49 6.27 0.84
C LYS A 46 16.27 7.24 1.73
N ASP A 47 15.66 8.36 2.12
CA ASP A 47 16.26 9.33 3.03
C ASP A 47 16.06 8.98 4.52
N GLY A 48 15.49 7.81 4.81
CA GLY A 48 15.21 7.33 6.17
C GLY A 48 13.91 7.85 6.77
N THR A 49 13.17 8.73 6.09
CA THR A 49 11.85 9.20 6.55
C THR A 49 10.73 8.22 6.16
N TYR A 50 9.52 8.46 6.66
CA TYR A 50 8.35 7.64 6.33
C TYR A 50 7.29 8.45 5.59
N SER A 51 6.64 7.80 4.64
CA SER A 51 5.44 8.29 3.95
C SER A 51 4.26 7.37 4.26
N TRP A 52 3.05 7.92 4.27
CA TRP A 52 1.82 7.15 4.37
C TRP A 52 0.98 7.37 3.12
N ILE A 53 0.45 6.30 2.55
CA ILE A 53 -0.56 6.37 1.49
C ILE A 53 -1.77 5.53 1.85
N ARG A 54 -2.93 5.92 1.33
CA ARG A 54 -4.16 5.15 1.42
C ARG A 54 -4.46 4.55 0.04
N ILE A 55 -4.73 3.25 0.02
CA ILE A 55 -5.10 2.50 -1.19
C ILE A 55 -6.47 1.86 -1.02
N ASN A 56 -7.08 1.49 -2.13
CA ASN A 56 -8.28 0.66 -2.09
C ASN A 56 -7.89 -0.75 -1.63
N SER A 57 -8.71 -1.36 -0.78
CA SER A 57 -8.59 -2.77 -0.50
C SER A 57 -9.05 -3.60 -1.71
N PRO A 58 -8.45 -4.78 -1.97
CA PRO A 58 -8.94 -5.68 -3.00
C PRO A 58 -10.36 -6.18 -2.68
N SER A 59 -11.22 -6.18 -3.70
CA SER A 59 -12.62 -6.60 -3.61
C SER A 59 -12.78 -8.12 -3.46
N ARG A 60 -11.87 -8.91 -4.06
CA ARG A 60 -11.80 -10.37 -4.02
C ARG A 60 -10.35 -10.84 -4.19
N GLY A 61 -10.07 -12.07 -3.74
CA GLY A 61 -8.78 -12.73 -3.97
C GLY A 61 -7.72 -12.44 -2.92
N ASP A 62 -6.60 -13.16 -3.08
CA ASP A 62 -5.66 -13.42 -1.99
C ASP A 62 -4.56 -12.35 -1.92
N GLU A 63 -3.91 -11.96 -3.03
CA GLU A 63 -2.64 -11.19 -3.05
C GLU A 63 -2.70 -9.87 -3.85
N ILE A 64 -2.19 -8.76 -3.30
CA ILE A 64 -1.84 -7.55 -4.06
C ILE A 64 -0.32 -7.45 -4.25
N LEU A 65 0.11 -6.79 -5.32
CA LEU A 65 1.51 -6.43 -5.55
C LEU A 65 1.69 -4.91 -5.49
N ILE A 66 2.57 -4.47 -4.60
CA ILE A 66 2.98 -3.07 -4.48
C ILE A 66 4.40 -2.97 -5.05
N ARG A 67 4.61 -2.14 -6.08
CA ARG A 67 5.93 -2.02 -6.70
C ARG A 67 6.23 -0.64 -7.26
N THR A 68 7.51 -0.36 -7.49
CA THR A 68 7.94 0.79 -8.29
C THR A 68 7.99 0.44 -9.78
N PHE A 69 8.02 1.45 -10.65
CA PHE A 69 8.21 1.25 -12.10
C PHE A 69 9.54 0.57 -12.44
N SER A 70 10.60 0.91 -11.70
CA SER A 70 11.93 0.32 -11.82
C SER A 70 12.03 -1.10 -11.24
N ARG A 71 10.99 -1.58 -10.54
CA ARG A 71 10.98 -2.84 -9.77
C ARG A 71 12.09 -2.95 -8.72
N THR A 72 12.66 -1.82 -8.31
CA THR A 72 13.60 -1.77 -7.17
C THR A 72 12.92 -2.07 -5.84
N LEU A 73 11.60 -1.89 -5.79
CA LEU A 73 10.72 -2.34 -4.72
C LEU A 73 9.65 -3.22 -5.34
N GLU A 74 9.47 -4.41 -4.79
CA GLU A 74 8.33 -5.30 -5.02
C GLU A 74 7.92 -5.92 -3.68
N TYR A 75 6.65 -5.77 -3.32
CA TYR A 75 6.10 -6.25 -2.06
C TYR A 75 4.73 -6.88 -2.30
N LYS A 76 4.59 -8.14 -1.89
CA LYS A 76 3.37 -8.93 -2.04
C LYS A 76 2.72 -9.12 -0.69
N VAL A 77 1.41 -8.90 -0.61
CA VAL A 77 0.67 -9.11 0.64
C VAL A 77 -0.70 -9.67 0.35
N THR A 78 -1.16 -10.51 1.26
CA THR A 78 -2.49 -11.06 1.23
C THR A 78 -3.41 -10.44 2.28
N ARG A 79 -4.71 -10.39 1.99
CA ARG A 79 -5.70 -9.72 2.87
C ARG A 79 -5.71 -10.25 4.29
N ASP A 80 -5.51 -11.56 4.47
CA ASP A 80 -5.46 -12.25 5.77
C ASP A 80 -4.24 -11.84 6.63
N LYS A 81 -3.17 -11.34 6.01
CA LYS A 81 -1.94 -10.90 6.69
C LYS A 81 -1.99 -9.45 7.17
N ILE A 82 -3.04 -8.71 6.84
CA ILE A 82 -3.13 -7.29 7.14
C ILE A 82 -3.72 -7.07 8.51
N LYS A 83 -2.98 -6.29 9.32
CA LYS A 83 -3.41 -5.94 10.66
C LYS A 83 -4.66 -5.05 10.57
N LYS A 84 -5.73 -5.44 11.24
CA LYS A 84 -6.86 -4.54 11.51
C LYS A 84 -6.39 -3.47 12.48
N ASP A 85 -6.55 -2.21 12.10
CA ASP A 85 -6.29 -1.08 12.98
C ASP A 85 -7.26 -1.09 14.19
N GLU A 86 -6.82 -0.52 15.30
CA GLU A 86 -7.58 -0.42 16.55
C GLU A 86 -8.89 0.37 16.37
N PHE A 87 -8.90 1.39 15.51
CA PHE A 87 -10.11 2.13 15.19
C PHE A 87 -11.12 1.25 14.45
N THR A 88 -10.70 0.48 13.43
CA THR A 88 -11.56 -0.52 12.76
C THR A 88 -12.13 -1.55 13.72
N ARG A 89 -11.36 -2.00 14.72
CA ARG A 89 -11.82 -2.98 15.72
C ARG A 89 -12.97 -2.44 16.59
N SER A 90 -13.07 -1.13 16.77
CA SER A 90 -14.10 -0.50 17.59
C SER A 90 -15.47 -0.40 16.92
N TRP A 91 -15.52 -0.38 15.58
CA TRP A 91 -16.75 -0.24 14.77
C TRP A 91 -17.43 -1.55 14.41
N VAL A 92 -16.72 -2.68 14.42
CA VAL A 92 -17.26 -4.02 14.09
C VAL A 92 -17.80 -4.73 15.34
N LYS A 93 -18.48 -3.99 16.23
CA LYS A 93 -19.20 -4.57 17.39
C LYS A 93 -20.64 -4.90 17.02
#